data_AF-A0AA43C5T2-F1
#
_entry.id   AF-A0AA43C5T2-F1
#
_cell.length_a   1.000
_cell.length_b   1.000
_cell.length_c   1.000
_cell.angle_alpha   90.00
_cell.angle_beta   90.00
_cell.angle_gamma   90.00
#
_symmetry.space_group_name_H-M   'P 1'
#
loop_
_entity.id
_entity.type
_entity.pdbx_description
1 polymer ?
#
loop_
_entity_poly.entity_id
_entity_poly.type
_entity_poly.pdbx_seq_one_letter_code
_entity_poly.pdbx_strand_id
1 'polypeptide(L)'
;MNGTTAETAPPPVAVSERALDHLAFIRATMESSRSFTSVPGWGGVAMGLSALAAAFLAHRLPELWLSIWLVDAGVAAAIGGWSLRRKAAARGEKIASGVGRRFLLNLSPALLAAGVMTVVLLRGGRPELVPGTWLLLYGVAVVSGGAFSVRLVPVMGVGFIALGTVALLAPAAWANSLLAAGFGGLHLVFGLIIARRHGG
;
A
#
# COMPACT_ATOMS: atom_id res chain seq x y z
N MET A 1 -43.56 -38.00 -40.36
CA MET A 1 -42.72 -36.82 -40.63
C MET A 1 -43.06 -35.76 -39.61
N ASN A 2 -42.02 -35.29 -38.90
CA ASN A 2 -41.93 -34.26 -37.85
C ASN A 2 -43.15 -33.39 -37.54
N GLY A 3 -43.68 -33.55 -36.32
CA GLY A 3 -44.41 -32.50 -35.61
C GLY A 3 -43.42 -31.53 -34.96
N THR A 4 -43.48 -30.28 -35.41
CA THR A 4 -42.67 -29.14 -35.00
C THR A 4 -42.76 -28.91 -33.49
N THR A 5 -41.64 -29.00 -32.78
CA THR A 5 -41.53 -28.49 -31.41
C THR A 5 -41.71 -26.98 -31.46
N ALA A 6 -42.87 -26.50 -31.02
CA ALA A 6 -43.11 -25.08 -30.83
C ALA A 6 -42.11 -24.55 -29.80
N GLU A 7 -41.12 -23.80 -30.27
CA GLU A 7 -40.17 -23.07 -29.45
C GLU A 7 -40.95 -22.00 -28.68
N THR A 8 -41.25 -22.29 -27.41
CA THR A 8 -41.91 -21.35 -26.50
C THR A 8 -41.00 -20.15 -26.30
N ALA A 9 -41.34 -19.03 -26.95
CA ALA A 9 -40.69 -17.75 -26.69
C ALA A 9 -40.73 -17.45 -25.18
N PRO A 10 -39.63 -16.97 -24.58
CA PRO A 10 -39.60 -16.68 -23.15
C PRO A 10 -40.69 -15.65 -22.80
N PRO A 11 -41.34 -15.78 -21.63
CA PRO A 11 -42.42 -14.91 -21.23
C PRO A 11 -41.97 -13.44 -21.23
N PRO A 12 -42.85 -12.49 -21.59
CA PRO A 12 -42.49 -11.08 -21.64
C PRO A 12 -42.13 -10.58 -20.23
N VAL A 13 -40.83 -10.40 -19.97
CA VAL A 13 -40.30 -9.81 -18.74
C VAL A 13 -40.96 -8.44 -18.55
N ALA A 14 -41.61 -8.24 -17.40
CA ALA A 14 -42.31 -7.01 -17.11
C ALA A 14 -41.32 -5.83 -17.11
N VAL A 15 -41.69 -4.72 -17.75
CA VAL A 15 -40.83 -3.51 -17.84
C VAL A 15 -40.35 -3.04 -16.46
N SER A 16 -41.11 -3.31 -15.40
CA SER A 16 -40.78 -3.07 -14.00
C SER A 16 -39.60 -3.92 -13.48
N GLU A 17 -39.49 -5.19 -13.85
CA GLU A 17 -38.36 -6.05 -13.45
C GLU A 17 -37.06 -5.54 -14.07
N ARG A 18 -37.11 -5.19 -15.36
CA ARG A 18 -35.97 -4.61 -16.08
C ARG A 18 -35.54 -3.26 -15.49
N ALA A 19 -36.49 -2.43 -15.04
CA ALA A 19 -36.20 -1.17 -14.37
C ALA A 19 -35.53 -1.37 -12.99
N LEU A 20 -35.98 -2.36 -12.20
CA LEU A 20 -35.36 -2.70 -10.92
C LEU A 20 -33.93 -3.22 -11.10
N ASP A 21 -33.69 -4.07 -12.10
CA ASP A 21 -32.35 -4.55 -12.45
C ASP A 21 -31.41 -3.41 -12.84
N HIS A 22 -31.90 -2.43 -13.61
CA HIS A 22 -31.12 -1.25 -13.98
C HIS A 22 -30.79 -0.38 -12.76
N LEU A 23 -31.72 -0.20 -11.81
CA LEU A 23 -31.45 0.52 -10.57
C LEU A 23 -30.45 -0.22 -9.67
N ALA A 24 -30.57 -1.55 -9.57
CA ALA A 24 -29.61 -2.37 -8.84
C ALA A 24 -28.21 -2.30 -9.46
N PHE A 25 -28.13 -2.36 -10.80
CA PHE A 25 -26.88 -2.20 -11.55
C PHE A 25 -26.27 -0.80 -11.39
N ILE A 26 -27.07 0.27 -11.50
CA ILE A 26 -26.61 1.65 -11.27
C ILE A 26 -26.11 1.80 -9.84
N ARG A 27 -26.84 1.30 -8.85
CA ARG A 27 -26.44 1.36 -7.44
C ARG A 27 -25.13 0.60 -7.22
N ALA A 28 -25.00 -0.61 -7.73
CA ALA A 28 -23.77 -1.40 -7.64
C ALA A 28 -22.59 -0.70 -8.35
N THR A 29 -22.86 -0.05 -9.50
CA THR A 29 -21.86 0.72 -10.24
C THR A 29 -21.43 1.98 -9.48
N MET A 30 -22.38 2.71 -8.86
CA MET A 30 -22.08 3.87 -8.02
C MET A 30 -21.35 3.50 -6.73
N GLU A 31 -21.74 2.39 -6.09
CA GLU A 31 -21.09 1.87 -4.89
C GLU A 31 -19.66 1.40 -5.19
N SER A 32 -19.44 0.73 -6.33
CA SER A 32 -18.10 0.31 -6.78
C SER A 32 -17.22 1.45 -7.30
N SER A 33 -17.83 2.56 -7.74
CA SER A 33 -17.12 3.77 -8.19
C SER A 33 -16.67 4.69 -7.05
N ARG A 34 -17.13 4.46 -5.81
CA ARG A 34 -16.59 5.22 -4.65
C ARG A 34 -15.13 4.81 -4.42
N SER A 35 -14.21 5.73 -4.67
CA SER A 35 -12.80 5.57 -4.35
C SER A 35 -12.63 5.14 -2.90
N PHE A 36 -11.95 4.03 -2.67
CA PHE A 36 -11.80 3.45 -1.34
C PHE A 36 -10.91 4.34 -0.46
N THR A 37 -11.51 5.04 0.51
CA THR A 37 -10.82 5.97 1.41
C THR A 37 -10.24 5.30 2.67
N SER A 38 -10.11 3.97 2.67
CA SER A 38 -9.87 3.20 3.90
C SER A 38 -8.40 3.17 4.36
N VAL A 39 -7.49 3.92 3.75
CA VAL A 39 -6.09 3.89 4.20
C VAL A 39 -6.01 4.52 5.59
N PRO A 40 -5.48 3.80 6.61
CA PRO A 40 -5.44 4.31 7.97
C PRO A 40 -4.34 5.37 8.10
N GLY A 41 -4.73 6.65 8.06
CA GLY A 41 -3.79 7.77 8.12
C GLY A 41 -2.95 7.77 9.41
N TRP A 42 -3.58 7.48 10.56
CA TRP A 42 -2.87 7.33 11.84
C TRP A 42 -1.90 6.16 11.88
N GLY A 43 -2.19 5.09 11.13
CA GLY A 43 -1.24 3.99 10.93
C GLY A 43 0.01 4.49 10.19
N GLY A 44 -0.18 5.31 9.15
CA GLY A 44 0.92 6.00 8.45
C GLY A 44 1.77 6.87 9.39
N VAL A 45 1.13 7.67 10.23
CA VAL A 45 1.83 8.49 11.25
C VAL A 45 2.65 7.62 12.20
N ALA A 46 2.07 6.55 12.73
CA ALA A 46 2.75 5.65 13.65
C ALA A 46 3.96 4.94 12.99
N MET A 47 3.83 4.48 11.74
CA MET A 47 4.96 3.95 10.96
C MET A 47 6.05 5.00 10.74
N GLY A 48 5.66 6.24 10.44
CA GLY A 48 6.61 7.34 10.26
C GLY A 48 7.40 7.64 11.54
N LEU A 49 6.73 7.65 12.70
CA LEU A 49 7.39 7.87 13.99
C LEU A 49 8.34 6.71 14.36
N SER A 50 7.95 5.46 14.10
CA SER A 50 8.84 4.32 14.36
C SER A 50 10.10 4.39 13.49
N ALA A 51 9.95 4.72 12.21
CA ALA A 51 11.08 4.88 11.29
C ALA A 51 12.02 6.03 11.67
N LEU A 52 11.50 7.14 12.20
CA LEU A 52 12.34 8.23 12.74
C LEU A 52 13.12 7.79 13.99
N ALA A 53 12.50 7.02 14.88
CA ALA A 53 13.18 6.44 16.03
C ALA A 53 14.26 5.43 15.59
N ALA A 54 13.95 4.59 14.60
CA ALA A 54 14.91 3.66 13.99
C ALA A 54 16.09 4.39 13.37
N ALA A 55 15.84 5.46 12.60
CA ALA A 55 16.89 6.28 12.01
C ALA A 55 17.79 6.93 13.07
N PHE A 56 17.22 7.41 14.18
CA PHE A 56 17.98 7.95 15.31
C PHE A 56 18.86 6.87 15.94
N LEU A 57 18.30 5.70 16.26
CA LEU A 57 19.05 4.59 16.84
C LEU A 57 20.16 4.09 15.90
N ALA A 58 19.87 3.95 14.61
CA ALA A 58 20.81 3.52 13.59
C ALA A 58 21.96 4.52 13.37
N HIS A 59 21.72 5.82 13.61
CA HIS A 59 22.78 6.82 13.64
C HIS A 59 23.69 6.70 14.87
N ARG A 60 23.13 6.32 16.03
CA ARG A 60 23.89 6.14 17.28
C ARG A 60 24.65 4.83 17.33
N LEU A 61 24.14 3.79 16.67
CA LEU A 61 24.65 2.42 16.67
C LEU A 61 24.85 1.93 15.23
N PRO A 62 25.85 2.45 14.49
CA PRO A 62 26.04 2.14 13.07
C PRO A 62 26.28 0.65 12.81
N GLU A 63 26.91 -0.07 13.74
CA GLU A 63 27.14 -1.51 13.65
C GLU A 63 25.83 -2.33 13.61
N LEU A 64 24.75 -1.78 14.16
CA LEU A 64 23.43 -2.41 14.21
C LEU A 64 22.47 -1.82 13.17
N TRP A 65 22.96 -0.99 12.25
CA TRP A 65 22.15 -0.23 11.30
C TRP A 65 21.13 -1.11 10.56
N LEU A 66 21.60 -2.22 9.97
CA LEU A 66 20.74 -3.11 9.20
C LEU A 66 19.68 -3.78 10.09
N SER A 67 20.09 -4.30 11.25
CA SER A 67 19.21 -4.98 12.20
C SER A 67 18.12 -4.03 12.71
N ILE A 68 18.47 -2.79 13.03
CA ILE A 68 17.52 -1.76 13.49
C ILE A 68 16.46 -1.51 12.43
N TRP A 69 16.86 -1.31 11.17
CA TRP A 69 15.91 -1.08 10.08
C TRP A 69 15.06 -2.31 9.74
N LEU A 70 15.60 -3.52 9.84
CA LEU A 70 14.80 -4.75 9.65
C LEU A 70 13.78 -4.95 10.77
N VAL A 71 14.15 -4.64 12.01
CA VAL A 71 13.22 -4.64 13.15
C VAL A 71 12.12 -3.59 12.94
N ASP A 72 12.48 -2.37 12.56
CA ASP A 72 11.50 -1.32 12.25
C ASP A 72 10.59 -1.70 11.09
N ALA A 73 11.10 -2.34 10.02
CA ALA A 73 10.26 -2.86 8.94
C ALA A 73 9.21 -3.86 9.46
N GLY A 74 9.59 -4.73 10.41
CA GLY A 74 8.67 -5.63 11.10
C GLY A 74 7.62 -4.89 11.95
N VAL A 75 8.06 -3.87 12.71
CA VAL A 75 7.17 -3.00 13.51
C VAL A 75 6.19 -2.25 12.61
N ALA A 76 6.67 -1.64 11.52
CA ALA A 76 5.86 -0.92 10.55
C ALA A 76 4.83 -1.84 9.87
N ALA A 77 5.24 -3.06 9.48
CA ALA A 77 4.32 -4.05 8.93
C ALA A 77 3.23 -4.44 9.93
N ALA A 78 3.57 -4.60 11.21
CA ALA A 78 2.60 -4.88 12.28
C ALA A 78 1.63 -3.70 12.49
N ILE A 79 2.14 -2.46 12.55
CA ILE A 79 1.33 -1.24 12.67
C ILE A 79 0.38 -1.11 11.47
N GLY A 80 0.89 -1.22 10.25
CA GLY A 80 0.12 -1.10 9.02
C GLY A 80 -0.95 -2.19 8.91
N GLY A 81 -0.58 -3.43 9.18
CA GLY A 81 -1.50 -4.57 9.21
C GLY A 81 -2.62 -4.37 10.24
N TRP A 82 -2.27 -4.09 11.49
CA TRP A 82 -3.23 -3.87 12.57
C TRP A 82 -4.16 -2.68 12.29
N SER A 83 -3.61 -1.55 11.83
CA SER A 83 -4.39 -0.35 11.52
C SER A 83 -5.38 -0.60 10.38
N LEU A 84 -4.95 -1.33 9.35
CA LEU A 84 -5.81 -1.72 8.24
C LEU A 84 -6.92 -2.66 8.72
N ARG A 85 -6.61 -3.61 9.61
CA ARG A 85 -7.61 -4.52 10.19
C ARG A 85 -8.65 -3.75 11.00
N ARG A 86 -8.19 -2.86 11.89
CA ARG A 86 -9.05 -2.08 12.78
C ARG A 86 -10.00 -1.18 12.00
N LYS A 87 -9.51 -0.50 10.96
CA LYS A 87 -10.33 0.39 10.12
C LYS A 87 -11.34 -0.37 9.25
N ALA A 88 -10.95 -1.53 8.72
CA ALA A 88 -11.86 -2.41 7.98
C ALA A 88 -12.99 -2.93 8.90
N ALA A 89 -12.64 -3.40 10.10
CA ALA A 89 -13.59 -3.88 11.10
C ALA A 89 -14.58 -2.78 11.54
N ALA A 90 -14.09 -1.55 11.77
CA ALA A 90 -14.93 -0.41 12.14
C ALA A 90 -15.96 -0.02 11.06
N ARG A 91 -15.76 -0.45 9.80
CA ARG A 91 -16.68 -0.22 8.68
C ARG A 91 -17.53 -1.44 8.32
N GLY A 92 -17.44 -2.53 9.08
CA GLY A 92 -18.14 -3.78 8.79
C GLY A 92 -17.61 -4.52 7.55
N GLU A 93 -16.43 -4.13 7.04
CA GLU A 93 -15.84 -4.70 5.83
C GLU A 93 -14.81 -5.79 6.18
N LYS A 94 -14.82 -6.89 5.43
CA LYS A 94 -13.80 -7.93 5.55
C LYS A 94 -12.55 -7.51 4.77
N ILE A 95 -11.38 -7.53 5.41
CA ILE A 95 -10.08 -7.28 4.74
C ILE A 95 -9.93 -8.20 3.52
N ALA A 96 -10.39 -9.45 3.65
CA ALA A 96 -10.28 -10.50 2.65
C ALA A 96 -11.10 -10.28 1.37
N SER A 97 -11.99 -9.30 1.29
CA SER A 97 -12.82 -9.03 0.08
C SER A 97 -12.62 -7.64 -0.52
N GLY A 98 -11.81 -6.77 0.10
CA GLY A 98 -11.69 -5.36 -0.29
C GLY A 98 -10.36 -4.95 -0.95
N VAL A 99 -10.21 -3.64 -1.18
CA VAL A 99 -8.99 -2.98 -1.70
C VAL A 99 -7.79 -3.22 -0.77
N GLY A 100 -8.01 -3.40 0.54
CA GLY A 100 -6.93 -3.74 1.49
C GLY A 100 -6.20 -5.04 1.13
N ARG A 101 -6.91 -6.10 0.71
CA ARG A 101 -6.26 -7.33 0.22
C ARG A 101 -5.48 -7.09 -1.05
N ARG A 102 -6.03 -6.33 -2.00
CA ARG A 102 -5.34 -5.99 -3.25
C ARG A 102 -4.06 -5.19 -2.99
N PHE A 103 -4.10 -4.24 -2.05
CA PHE A 103 -2.93 -3.49 -1.60
C PHE A 103 -1.85 -4.43 -1.04
N LEU A 104 -2.23 -5.33 -0.12
CA LEU A 104 -1.29 -6.30 0.45
C LEU A 104 -0.72 -7.26 -0.60
N LEU A 105 -1.54 -7.76 -1.53
CA LEU A 105 -1.10 -8.63 -2.63
C LEU A 105 -0.15 -7.91 -3.60
N ASN A 106 -0.30 -6.60 -3.79
CA ASN A 106 0.63 -5.80 -4.58
C ASN A 106 1.91 -5.46 -3.79
N LEU A 107 1.82 -5.35 -2.47
CA LEU A 107 2.95 -5.05 -1.60
C LEU A 107 3.89 -6.27 -1.41
N SER A 108 3.32 -7.47 -1.24
CA SER A 108 4.08 -8.67 -0.90
C SER A 108 5.19 -9.04 -1.89
N PRO A 109 4.98 -9.05 -3.23
CA PRO A 109 6.04 -9.38 -4.18
C PRO A 109 7.23 -8.42 -4.10
N ALA A 110 6.97 -7.12 -3.91
CA ALA A 110 8.02 -6.11 -3.78
C ALA A 110 8.79 -6.24 -2.46
N LEU A 111 8.13 -6.56 -1.35
CA LEU A 111 8.80 -6.83 -0.07
C LEU A 111 9.67 -8.08 -0.12
N LEU A 112 9.18 -9.15 -0.76
CA LEU A 112 9.99 -10.35 -1.01
C LEU A 112 11.21 -10.03 -1.88
N ALA A 113 11.00 -9.28 -2.97
CA ALA A 113 12.10 -8.83 -3.83
C ALA A 113 13.11 -7.96 -3.05
N ALA A 114 12.65 -7.07 -2.17
CA ALA A 114 13.52 -6.25 -1.34
C ALA A 114 14.35 -7.10 -0.36
N GLY A 115 13.75 -8.11 0.28
CA GLY A 115 14.46 -9.06 1.12
C GLY A 115 15.52 -9.86 0.36
N VAL A 116 15.16 -10.42 -0.80
CA VAL A 116 16.11 -11.13 -1.68
C VAL A 116 17.24 -10.20 -2.11
N MET A 117 16.91 -8.98 -2.55
CA MET A 117 17.91 -8.02 -3.02
C MET A 117 18.84 -7.56 -1.90
N THR A 118 18.34 -7.44 -0.67
CA THR A 118 19.18 -7.17 0.51
C THR A 118 20.25 -8.24 0.64
N VAL A 119 19.89 -9.52 0.62
CA VAL A 119 20.87 -10.62 0.72
C VAL A 119 21.86 -10.60 -0.44
N VAL A 120 21.40 -10.38 -1.67
CA VAL A 120 22.25 -10.33 -2.86
C VAL A 120 23.27 -9.19 -2.77
N LEU A 121 22.83 -7.98 -2.39
CA LEU A 121 23.70 -6.81 -2.30
C LEU A 121 24.72 -6.93 -1.16
N LEU A 122 24.33 -7.51 -0.02
CA LEU A 122 25.26 -7.79 1.07
C LEU A 122 26.34 -8.79 0.65
N ARG A 123 25.96 -9.88 -0.02
CA ARG A 123 26.92 -10.86 -0.55
C ARG A 123 27.82 -10.29 -1.64
N GLY A 124 27.32 -9.34 -2.42
CA GLY A 124 28.08 -8.61 -3.43
C GLY A 124 29.00 -7.52 -2.87
N GLY A 125 29.04 -7.31 -1.55
CA GLY A 125 29.85 -6.27 -0.93
C GLY A 125 29.38 -4.85 -1.25
N ARG A 126 28.09 -4.67 -1.58
CA ARG A 126 27.49 -3.37 -1.95
C ARG A 126 26.35 -2.98 -0.97
N PRO A 127 26.58 -2.96 0.35
CA PRO A 127 25.54 -2.63 1.34
C PRO A 127 24.96 -1.21 1.15
N GLU A 128 25.72 -0.30 0.54
CA GLU A 128 25.30 1.08 0.27
C GLU A 128 24.12 1.18 -0.70
N LEU A 129 23.85 0.14 -1.50
CA LEU A 129 22.73 0.12 -2.45
C LEU A 129 21.41 -0.35 -1.81
N VAL A 130 21.46 -0.94 -0.61
CA VAL A 130 20.29 -1.49 0.10
C VAL A 130 19.24 -0.40 0.38
N PRO A 131 19.58 0.78 0.94
CA PRO A 131 18.61 1.84 1.21
C PRO A 131 17.81 2.28 -0.02
N GLY A 132 18.50 2.56 -1.14
CA GLY A 132 17.85 3.00 -2.37
C GLY A 132 16.97 1.92 -2.98
N THR A 133 17.42 0.66 -2.89
CA THR A 133 16.65 -0.51 -3.31
C THR A 133 15.35 -0.64 -2.50
N TRP A 134 15.41 -0.50 -1.18
CA TRP A 134 14.22 -0.54 -0.32
C TRP A 134 13.22 0.56 -0.66
N LEU A 135 13.68 1.80 -0.77
CA LEU A 135 12.83 2.95 -1.11
C LEU A 135 12.17 2.78 -2.48
N LEU A 136 12.92 2.33 -3.49
CA LEU A 136 12.39 2.09 -4.84
C LEU A 136 11.33 0.98 -4.86
N LEU A 137 11.67 -0.20 -4.32
CA LEU A 137 10.76 -1.34 -4.34
C LEU A 137 9.50 -1.05 -3.52
N TYR A 138 9.65 -0.43 -2.34
CA TYR A 138 8.52 0.03 -1.56
C TYR A 138 7.68 1.06 -2.31
N GLY A 139 8.30 2.05 -2.95
CA GLY A 139 7.61 3.08 -3.72
C GLY A 139 6.79 2.50 -4.88
N VAL A 140 7.37 1.61 -5.68
CA VAL A 140 6.67 0.90 -6.77
C VAL A 140 5.49 0.09 -6.24
N ALA A 141 5.67 -0.57 -5.10
CA ALA A 141 4.62 -1.33 -4.44
C ALA A 141 3.47 -0.44 -3.95
N VAL A 142 3.78 0.72 -3.39
CA VAL A 142 2.79 1.71 -2.93
C VAL A 142 2.04 2.33 -4.11
N VAL A 143 2.72 2.65 -5.22
CA VAL A 143 2.06 3.14 -6.44
C VAL A 143 1.07 2.09 -6.97
N SER A 144 1.52 0.85 -7.13
CA SER A 144 0.71 -0.25 -7.66
C SER A 144 -0.43 -0.65 -6.72
N GLY A 145 -0.15 -0.76 -5.42
CA GLY A 145 -1.15 -1.06 -4.39
C GLY A 145 -2.15 0.08 -4.20
N GLY A 146 -1.70 1.32 -4.33
CA GLY A 146 -2.49 2.54 -4.15
C GLY A 146 -3.29 2.96 -5.37
N ALA A 147 -3.14 2.30 -6.53
CA ALA A 147 -3.79 2.69 -7.79
C ALA A 147 -5.32 2.82 -7.68
N PHE A 148 -5.95 2.02 -6.81
CA PHE A 148 -7.39 2.05 -6.54
C PHE A 148 -7.74 2.71 -5.18
N SER A 149 -6.83 3.51 -4.63
CA SER A 149 -7.00 4.21 -3.35
C SER A 149 -7.10 5.73 -3.55
N VAL A 150 -7.07 6.49 -2.45
CA VAL A 150 -6.99 7.95 -2.50
C VAL A 150 -5.70 8.37 -3.19
N ARG A 151 -5.78 9.42 -4.03
CA ARG A 151 -4.66 9.89 -4.88
C ARG A 151 -3.38 10.20 -4.08
N LEU A 152 -3.51 10.51 -2.80
CA LEU A 152 -2.38 10.72 -1.88
C LEU A 152 -1.46 9.50 -1.75
N VAL A 153 -1.99 8.27 -1.83
CA VAL A 153 -1.18 7.05 -1.67
C VAL A 153 -0.23 6.82 -2.85
N PRO A 154 -0.69 6.81 -4.13
CA PRO A 154 0.24 6.74 -5.26
C PRO A 154 1.24 7.91 -5.30
N VAL A 155 0.81 9.12 -4.95
CA VAL A 155 1.71 10.29 -4.92
C VAL A 155 2.82 10.09 -3.88
N MET A 156 2.50 9.54 -2.70
CA MET A 156 3.51 9.14 -1.70
C MET A 156 4.49 8.11 -2.29
N GLY A 157 3.98 7.10 -3.00
CA GLY A 157 4.79 6.07 -3.66
C GLY A 157 5.75 6.64 -4.72
N VAL A 158 5.32 7.63 -5.50
CA VAL A 158 6.20 8.36 -6.42
C VAL A 158 7.30 9.11 -5.66
N GLY A 159 6.97 9.70 -4.50
CA GLY A 159 7.97 10.31 -3.61
C GLY A 159 9.02 9.31 -3.12
N PHE A 160 8.61 8.10 -2.77
CA PHE A 160 9.54 7.00 -2.43
C PHE A 160 10.43 6.62 -3.61
N ILE A 161 9.88 6.54 -4.82
CA ILE A 161 10.67 6.25 -6.02
C ILE A 161 11.72 7.34 -6.26
N ALA A 162 11.34 8.61 -6.14
CA ALA A 162 12.27 9.72 -6.28
C ALA A 162 13.38 9.68 -5.23
N LEU A 163 13.03 9.50 -3.95
CA LEU A 163 14.02 9.37 -2.87
C LEU A 163 14.92 8.14 -3.04
N GLY A 164 14.37 7.01 -3.47
CA GLY A 164 15.15 5.80 -3.72
C GLY A 164 16.13 5.96 -4.88
N THR A 165 15.72 6.65 -5.94
CA THR A 165 16.61 7.02 -7.05
C THR A 165 17.75 7.91 -6.57
N VAL A 166 17.44 8.93 -5.77
CA VAL A 166 18.46 9.78 -5.13
C VAL A 166 19.38 8.95 -4.24
N ALA A 167 18.85 8.02 -3.44
CA ALA A 167 19.63 7.19 -2.53
C ALA A 167 20.59 6.23 -3.24
N LEU A 168 20.28 5.77 -4.46
CA LEU A 168 21.20 4.97 -5.26
C LEU A 168 22.33 5.78 -5.93
N LEU A 169 22.09 7.08 -6.18
CA LEU A 169 23.04 7.96 -6.86
C LEU A 169 23.84 8.85 -5.90
N ALA A 170 23.34 9.05 -4.69
CA ALA A 170 23.94 9.89 -3.66
C ALA A 170 25.06 9.16 -2.90
N PRO A 171 25.93 9.91 -2.19
CA PRO A 171 26.94 9.32 -1.32
C PRO A 171 26.33 8.41 -0.24
N ALA A 172 26.99 7.30 0.06
CA ALA A 172 26.55 6.33 1.07
C ALA A 172 26.29 6.95 2.46
N ALA A 173 26.98 8.04 2.80
CA ALA A 173 26.77 8.77 4.05
C ALA A 173 25.33 9.33 4.21
N TRP A 174 24.60 9.53 3.11
CA TRP A 174 23.24 10.08 3.14
C TRP A 174 22.16 8.99 3.24
N ALA A 175 22.55 7.71 3.15
CA ALA A 175 21.65 6.56 3.17
C ALA A 175 20.64 6.60 4.33
N ASN A 176 21.12 6.72 5.57
CA ASN A 176 20.26 6.71 6.75
C ASN A 176 19.28 7.88 6.76
N SER A 177 19.73 9.06 6.34
CA SER A 177 18.92 10.27 6.26
C SER A 177 17.83 10.16 5.17
N LEU A 178 18.15 9.53 4.04
CA LEU A 178 17.18 9.28 2.97
C LEU A 178 16.14 8.23 3.36
N LEU A 179 16.52 7.20 4.12
CA LEU A 179 15.56 6.28 4.74
C LEU A 179 14.66 7.00 5.75
N ALA A 180 15.24 7.86 6.59
CA ALA A 180 14.46 8.68 7.53
C ALA A 180 13.48 9.61 6.80
N ALA A 181 13.90 10.23 5.69
CA ALA A 181 13.05 11.08 4.88
C ALA A 181 11.91 10.29 4.20
N GLY A 182 12.20 9.10 3.68
CA GLY A 182 11.20 8.22 3.06
C GLY A 182 10.28 7.57 4.09
N PHE A 183 10.81 6.58 4.82
CA PHE A 183 10.02 5.79 5.75
C PHE A 183 9.50 6.60 6.94
N GLY A 184 10.22 7.63 7.39
CA GLY A 184 9.76 8.55 8.42
C GLY A 184 8.95 9.72 7.85
N GLY A 185 9.63 10.62 7.13
CA GLY A 185 9.08 11.89 6.66
C GLY A 185 7.86 11.76 5.75
N LEU A 186 7.96 10.98 4.66
CA LEU A 186 6.83 10.81 3.74
C LEU A 186 5.63 10.16 4.45
N HIS A 187 5.85 9.10 5.23
CA HIS A 187 4.75 8.48 5.98
C HIS A 187 4.11 9.42 7.00
N LEU A 188 4.90 10.25 7.68
CA LEU A 188 4.39 11.22 8.64
C LEU A 188 3.54 12.29 7.95
N VAL A 189 4.06 12.89 6.87
CA VAL A 189 3.39 13.96 6.12
C VAL A 189 2.12 13.43 5.46
N PHE A 190 2.22 12.35 4.66
CA PHE A 190 1.06 11.80 3.97
C PHE A 190 0.08 11.14 4.95
N GLY A 191 0.56 10.49 6.01
CA GLY A 191 -0.27 9.94 7.08
C GLY A 191 -1.12 11.01 7.76
N LEU A 192 -0.52 12.14 8.14
CA LEU A 192 -1.24 13.30 8.71
C LEU A 192 -2.28 13.88 7.73
N ILE A 193 -1.91 14.06 6.47
CA ILE A 193 -2.83 14.59 5.45
C ILE A 193 -4.01 13.63 5.24
N ILE A 194 -3.76 12.33 5.17
CA ILE A 194 -4.81 11.30 5.01
C ILE A 194 -5.69 11.27 6.25
N ALA A 195 -5.12 11.29 7.47
CA ALA A 195 -5.88 11.29 8.71
C ALA A 195 -6.83 12.49 8.81
N ARG A 196 -6.37 13.68 8.42
CA ARG A 196 -7.17 14.92 8.43
C ARG A 196 -8.26 14.95 7.36
N ARG A 197 -7.98 14.47 6.14
CA ARG A 197 -8.90 14.60 4.99
C ARG A 197 -9.84 13.42 4.78
N HIS A 198 -9.46 12.22 5.20
CA HIS A 198 -10.18 10.97 4.90
C HIS A 198 -10.55 10.18 6.15
N GLY A 199 -10.31 10.75 7.33
CA GLY A 199 -10.54 10.12 8.63
C GLY A 199 -9.47 9.09 8.97
N GLY A 200 -9.20 8.98 10.28
CA GLY A 200 -8.35 7.97 10.91
C GLY A 200 -8.76 6.55 10.56
#